data_AF-A0A3L7PK69-F1
#
_entry.id   AF-A0A3L7PK69-F1
#
_cell.length_a   1.000
_cell.length_b   1.000
_cell.length_c   1.000
_cell.angle_alpha   90.00
_cell.angle_beta   90.00
_cell.angle_gamma   90.00
#
_symmetry.space_group_name_H-M   'P 1'
#
loop_
_entity.id
_entity.type
_entity.pdbx_description
1 polymer ?
#
loop_
_entity_poly.entity_id
_entity_poly.type
_entity_poly.pdbx_seq_one_letter_code
_entity_poly.pdbx_strand_id
1 'polypeptide(L)' 'MKPQFVLPFEKPIVDLEDQLAKLEAQPSPTPVTLDLIRTRRVEIAKMKREVFENLDAWQTVQVSRHQ' A
#
# COMPACT_ATOMS: atom_id res chain seq x y z
N MET A 1 -10.47 -3.75 9.11
CA MET A 1 -9.79 -5.06 9.25
C MET A 1 -8.79 -5.17 8.09
N LYS A 2 -7.58 -5.69 8.30
CA LYS A 2 -6.72 -6.07 7.15
C LYS A 2 -7.44 -7.23 6.43
N PRO A 3 -7.58 -7.20 5.09
CA PRO A 3 -8.33 -8.24 4.38
C PRO A 3 -7.69 -9.62 4.62
N GLN A 4 -8.53 -10.63 4.84
CA GLN A 4 -8.11 -12.02 5.16
C GLN A 4 -7.27 -12.63 4.02
N PHE A 5 -7.42 -12.11 2.80
CA PHE A 5 -6.64 -12.47 1.62
C PHE A 5 -6.16 -11.20 0.94
N VAL A 6 -4.92 -11.17 0.45
CA VAL A 6 -4.37 -10.07 -0.35
C VAL A 6 -4.36 -10.50 -1.80
N LEU A 7 -4.94 -9.70 -2.70
CA LEU A 7 -4.94 -10.04 -4.12
C LEU A 7 -3.50 -9.95 -4.67
N PRO A 8 -3.14 -10.75 -5.68
CA PRO A 8 -1.75 -10.77 -6.18
C PRO A 8 -1.23 -9.40 -6.62
N PHE A 9 -2.10 -8.56 -7.19
CA PHE A 9 -1.79 -7.19 -7.61
C PHE A 9 -1.75 -6.18 -6.46
N GLU A 10 -2.29 -6.53 -5.28
CA GLU A 10 -2.22 -5.71 -4.06
C GLU A 10 -0.95 -5.99 -3.24
N LYS A 11 -0.29 -7.14 -3.43
CA LYS A 11 0.96 -7.48 -2.72
C LYS A 11 2.00 -6.36 -2.69
N PRO A 12 2.39 -5.73 -3.83
CA PRO A 12 3.41 -4.68 -3.79
C PRO A 12 2.97 -3.47 -2.97
N ILE A 13 1.68 -3.18 -2.91
CA ILE A 13 1.12 -2.09 -2.09
C ILE A 13 1.20 -2.46 -0.61
N VAL A 14 0.78 -3.68 -0.24
CA VAL A 14 0.80 -4.17 1.14
C VAL A 14 2.24 -4.23 1.68
N ASP A 15 3.20 -4.67 0.87
CA ASP A 15 4.60 -4.71 1.27
C ASP A 15 5.15 -3.31 1.58
N LEU A 16 4.77 -2.30 0.79
CA LEU A 16 5.14 -0.91 1.02
C LEU A 16 4.43 -0.32 2.26
N GLU A 17 3.16 -0.66 2.47
CA GLU A 17 2.41 -0.25 3.66
C GLU A 17 2.99 -0.86 4.94
N ASP A 18 3.40 -2.13 4.91
CA ASP A 18 4.05 -2.77 6.05
C ASP A 18 5.44 -2.17 6.33
N GLN A 19 6.18 -1.75 5.29
CA GLN A 19 7.41 -0.99 5.47
C GLN A 19 7.15 0.39 6.08
N LEU A 20 6.12 1.10 5.60
CA LEU A 20 5.70 2.38 6.15
C LEU A 20 5.29 2.24 7.62
N ALA A 21 4.50 1.23 7.96
CA ALA A 21 4.07 0.96 9.33
C ALA A 21 5.26 0.71 10.26
N LYS A 22 6.30 0.00 9.79
CA LYS A 22 7.54 -0.20 10.56
C LYS A 22 8.30 1.10 10.79
N LEU A 23 8.30 2.02 9.82
CA LEU A 23 8.92 3.34 9.96
C LEU A 23 8.13 4.22 10.94
N GLU A 24 6.80 4.17 10.87
CA GLU A 24 5.90 4.93 11.74
C GLU A 24 5.89 4.41 13.19
N ALA A 25 6.16 3.12 13.39
CA ALA A 25 6.27 2.50 14.70
C ALA A 25 7.57 2.85 15.45
N GLN A 26 8.53 3.52 14.81
CA GLN A 26 9.79 3.90 15.47
C GLN A 26 9.54 5.03 16.48
N PRO A 27 9.93 4.87 17.76
CA PRO A 27 9.88 5.97 18.72
C PRO A 27 10.93 7.03 18.35
N SER A 28 10.50 8.29 18.24
CA SER A 28 11.34 9.44 17.88
C SER A 28 11.99 9.37 16.49
N PRO A 29 11.18 9.44 15.41
CA PRO A 29 11.70 9.46 14.04
C PRO A 29 12.58 10.70 13.79
N THR A 30 13.73 10.50 13.15
CA THR A 30 14.58 11.60 12.70
C THR A 30 13.90 12.39 11.57
N PRO A 31 14.30 13.64 11.29
CA PRO A 31 13.78 14.40 10.15
C PRO A 31 13.90 13.63 8.81
N VAL A 32 14.98 12.88 8.64
CA VAL A 32 15.20 12.01 7.47
C VAL A 32 14.16 10.89 7.42
N THR A 33 13.84 10.27 8.56
CA THR A 33 12.78 9.26 8.66
C THR A 33 11.42 9.84 8.32
N LEU A 34 11.12 11.06 8.77
CA LEU A 34 9.85 11.75 8.47
C LEU A 34 9.70 12.05 6.96
N ASP A 35 10.77 12.51 6.31
CA ASP A 35 10.78 12.71 4.85
C ASP A 35 10.64 11.39 4.08
N LEU A 36 11.25 10.32 4.58
CA LEU A 36 11.10 8.99 4.02
C LEU A 36 9.66 8.50 4.16
N ILE A 37 9.03 8.64 5.33
CA ILE A 37 7.60 8.34 5.56
C ILE A 37 6.72 9.11 4.58
N ARG A 38 6.98 10.41 4.39
CA ARG A 38 6.21 11.24 3.45
C ARG A 38 6.36 10.74 2.01
N THR A 39 7.58 10.46 1.58
CA THR A 39 7.88 9.94 0.23
C THR A 39 7.20 8.59 0.02
N ARG A 40 7.31 7.67 0.99
CA ARG A 40 6.66 6.35 0.95
C ARG A 40 5.15 6.44 0.86
N ARG A 41 4.50 7.36 1.58
CA ARG A 41 3.05 7.60 1.47
C ARG A 41 2.64 8.03 0.06
N VAL A 42 3.43 8.89 -0.59
CA VAL A 42 3.19 9.32 -1.97
C VAL A 42 3.38 8.16 -2.95
N GLU A 43 4.43 7.35 -2.77
CA GLU A 43 4.66 6.14 -3.58
C GLU A 43 3.49 5.15 -3.47
N ILE A 44 3.01 4.88 -2.26
CA ILE A 44 1.86 3.99 -2.02
C ILE A 44 0.61 4.54 -2.73
N ALA A 45 0.33 5.83 -2.61
CA ALA A 45 -0.83 6.44 -3.26
C ALA A 45 -0.74 6.36 -4.79
N LYS A 46 0.45 6.63 -5.35
CA LYS A 46 0.71 6.52 -6.79
C LYS A 46 0.56 5.08 -7.27
N MET A 47 1.14 4.12 -6.55
CA MET A 47 1.09 2.70 -6.91
C MET A 47 -0.31 2.13 -6.80
N LYS A 48 -1.06 2.48 -5.74
CA LYS A 48 -2.49 2.17 -5.65
C LYS A 48 -3.21 2.65 -6.89
N ARG A 49 -3.04 3.94 -7.23
CA ARG A 49 -3.69 4.51 -8.41
C ARG A 49 -3.32 3.76 -9.69
N GLU A 50 -2.05 3.49 -9.93
CA GLU A 50 -1.59 2.76 -11.13
C GLU A 50 -2.13 1.32 -11.18
N VAL A 51 -2.15 0.60 -10.05
CA VAL A 51 -2.70 -0.76 -9.98
C VAL A 51 -4.20 -0.75 -10.22
N PHE A 52 -4.95 0.14 -9.54
CA PHE A 52 -6.40 0.23 -9.66
C PHE A 52 -6.87 0.81 -11.00
N GLU A 53 -6.08 1.69 -11.65
CA GLU A 53 -6.36 2.23 -12.99
C GLU A 53 -6.13 1.19 -14.09
N ASN A 54 -5.21 0.24 -13.90
CA ASN A 54 -4.86 -0.78 -14.90
C ASN A 54 -5.49 -2.16 -14.62
N LEU A 55 -6.53 -2.22 -13.78
CA LEU A 55 -7.19 -3.50 -13.50
C LEU A 55 -7.88 -4.04 -14.74
N ASP A 56 -7.69 -5.33 -15.00
CA ASP A 56 -8.52 -6.05 -15.95
C ASP A 56 -9.93 -6.28 -15.38
N ALA A 57 -10.86 -6.68 -16.27
CA ALA A 57 -12.25 -6.91 -15.90
C ALA A 57 -12.41 -7.99 -14.81
N TRP A 58 -11.55 -9.00 -14.79
CA TRP A 58 -11.58 -10.07 -13.80
C TRP A 58 -11.03 -9.61 -12.45
N GLN A 59 -9.94 -8.84 -12.45
CA GLN A 59 -9.36 -8.23 -11.25
C GLN A 59 -10.33 -7.26 -10.59
N THR A 60 -11.10 -6.49 -11.37
CA THR A 60 -12.17 -5.61 -10.85
C THR A 60 -13.26 -6.43 -10.13
N VAL A 61 -13.62 -7.59 -10.67
CA VAL A 61 -14.55 -8.53 -10.02
C VAL A 61 -13.92 -9.13 -8.76
N GLN A 62 -12.63 -9.45 -8.76
CA GLN A 62 -11.93 -9.92 -7.56
C GLN A 62 -11.98 -8.86 -6.45
N VAL A 63 -11.69 -7.60 -6.76
CA VAL A 63 -11.81 -6.48 -5.79
C VAL A 63 -13.24 -6.35 -5.27
N SER A 64 -14.25 -6.45 -6.15
CA SER A 64 -15.66 -6.33 -5.75
C SER A 64 -16.11 -7.43 -4.79
N ARG A 65 -15.48 -8.61 -4.87
CA ARG A 65 -15.74 -9.75 -3.96
C ARG A 65 -14.88 -9.71 -2.70
N HIS A 66 -13.86 -8.84 -2.68
CA HIS A 66 -12.98 -8.59 -1.54
C HIS A 66 -13.51 -7.40 -0.75
N GLN A 67 -14.29 -7.66 0.31
CA GLN A 67 -14.69 -6.67 1.33
C GLN A 67 -14.45 -7.22 2.73
#